data_AF-A0A8J7Q1K5-F1
#
_entry.id   AF-A0A8J7Q1K5-F1
#
_cell.length_a   1.000
_cell.length_b   1.000
_cell.length_c   1.000
_cell.angle_alpha   90.00
_cell.angle_beta   90.00
_cell.angle_gamma   90.00
#
_symmetry.space_group_name_H-M   'P 1'
#
loop_
_entity.id
_entity.type
_entity.pdbx_description
1 polymer ?
#
loop_
_entity_poly.entity_id
_entity_poly.type
_entity_poly.pdbx_seq_one_letter_code
_entity_poly.pdbx_strand_id
1 'polypeptide(L)'
;MLADTQSSLRQLHTDIGEQLNVLAKQVDYVRQHWQGASADGFQRTVAQWQAAAGDLHDSLASIHNMVAVAHDNHAGAVHAGVKRWRGRTR
;
A
#
# COMPACT_ATOMS: atom_id res chain seq x y z
N MET A 1 12.59 16.00 1.29
CA MET A 1 13.02 14.61 1.03
C MET A 1 12.13 13.57 1.70
N LEU A 2 12.12 13.41 3.04
CA LEU A 2 11.24 12.42 3.72
C LEU A 2 9.73 12.67 3.53
N ALA A 3 9.29 13.93 3.61
CA ALA A 3 7.89 14.30 3.36
C ALA A 3 7.46 14.05 1.90
N ASP A 4 8.38 14.23 0.95
CA ASP A 4 8.15 13.93 -0.47
C ASP A 4 8.04 12.42 -0.67
N THR A 5 8.93 11.63 -0.06
CA THR A 5 8.87 10.16 -0.08
C THR A 5 7.55 9.63 0.50
N GLN A 6 7.07 10.20 1.61
CA GLN A 6 5.79 9.80 2.19
C GLN A 6 4.61 10.13 1.27
N SER A 7 4.64 11.29 0.62
CA SER A 7 3.61 11.70 -0.33
C SER A 7 3.61 10.79 -1.58
N SER A 8 4.78 10.49 -2.13
CA SER A 8 4.94 9.56 -3.25
C SER A 8 4.48 8.13 -2.91
N LEU A 9 4.80 7.63 -1.70
CA LEU A 9 4.32 6.31 -1.26
C LEU A 9 2.80 6.27 -1.07
N ARG A 10 2.21 7.36 -0.58
CA ARG A 10 0.76 7.47 -0.44
C ARG A 10 0.08 7.45 -1.81
N GLN A 11 0.62 8.19 -2.77
CA GLN A 11 0.10 8.20 -4.15
C GLN A 11 0.24 6.82 -4.80
N LEU A 12 1.41 6.18 -4.70
CA LEU A 12 1.64 4.82 -5.21
C LEU A 12 0.66 3.80 -4.62
N HIS A 13 0.39 3.87 -3.32
CA HIS A 13 -0.58 2.99 -2.67
C HIS A 13 -1.99 3.18 -3.26
N THR A 14 -2.44 4.44 -3.41
CA THR A 14 -3.72 4.75 -4.04
C THR A 14 -3.79 4.25 -5.48
N ASP A 15 -2.77 4.56 -6.30
CA ASP A 15 -2.73 4.20 -7.71
C ASP A 15 -2.77 2.67 -7.92
N ILE A 16 -2.01 1.92 -7.11
CA ILE A 16 -2.02 0.45 -7.15
C ILE A 16 -3.37 -0.08 -6.70
N GLY A 17 -3.97 0.48 -5.65
CA GLY A 17 -5.30 0.09 -5.19
C GLY A 17 -6.38 0.29 -6.26
N GLU A 18 -6.34 1.42 -6.98
CA GLU A 18 -7.25 1.69 -8.09
C GLU A 18 -7.04 0.72 -9.25
N GLN A 19 -5.80 0.46 -9.65
CA GLN A 19 -5.48 -0.49 -10.72
C GLN A 19 -5.93 -1.91 -10.39
N LEU A 20 -5.67 -2.39 -9.16
CA LEU A 20 -6.12 -3.70 -8.70
C LEU A 20 -7.64 -3.82 -8.71
N ASN A 21 -8.36 -2.77 -8.30
CA ASN A 21 -9.82 -2.73 -8.32
C ASN A 21 -10.38 -2.75 -9.75
N VAL A 22 -9.76 -2.03 -10.69
CA VAL A 22 -10.14 -2.08 -12.11
C VAL A 22 -9.93 -3.48 -12.66
N LEU A 23 -8.77 -4.09 -12.38
CA LEU A 23 -8.47 -5.45 -12.83
C LEU A 23 -9.46 -6.46 -12.23
N ALA A 24 -9.82 -6.31 -10.95
CA ALA A 24 -10.79 -7.17 -10.28
C ALA A 24 -12.14 -7.16 -10.99
N LYS A 25 -12.64 -5.97 -11.33
CA LYS A 25 -13.91 -5.82 -12.06
C LYS A 25 -13.85 -6.45 -13.45
N GLN A 26 -12.75 -6.29 -14.17
CA GLN A 26 -12.56 -6.90 -15.49
C GLN A 26 -12.52 -8.44 -15.40
N VAL A 27 -11.80 -8.96 -14.42
CA VAL A 27 -11.71 -10.40 -14.17
C VAL A 27 -13.06 -10.98 -13.78
N ASP A 28 -13.82 -10.31 -12.91
CA ASP A 28 -15.18 -10.73 -12.54
C ASP A 28 -16.15 -10.70 -13.72
N TYR A 29 -16.05 -9.69 -14.57
CA TYR A 29 -16.83 -9.62 -15.80
C TYR A 29 -16.54 -10.83 -16.70
N VAL A 30 -15.27 -11.14 -16.94
CA VAL A 30 -14.86 -12.30 -17.74
C VAL A 30 -15.34 -13.61 -17.08
N ARG A 31 -15.23 -13.73 -15.75
CA ARG A 31 -15.69 -14.90 -14.99
C ARG A 31 -17.18 -15.20 -15.17
N GLN A 32 -18.01 -14.17 -15.20
CA GLN A 32 -19.46 -14.33 -15.35
C GLN A 32 -19.86 -14.82 -16.75
N HIS A 33 -19.05 -14.52 -17.77
CA HIS A 33 -19.36 -14.82 -19.16
C HIS A 33 -18.58 -16.03 -19.70
N TRP A 34 -17.57 -16.53 -18.96
CA TRP A 34 -16.81 -17.69 -19.35
C TRP A 34 -17.57 -18.99 -19.04
N GLN A 35 -18.28 -19.51 -20.04
CA GLN A 35 -18.94 -20.82 -19.99
C GLN A 35 -18.21 -21.76 -20.95
N GLY A 36 -17.59 -22.82 -20.43
CA GLY A 36 -16.89 -23.82 -21.25
C GLY A 36 -15.98 -24.76 -20.47
N ALA A 37 -15.45 -25.79 -21.15
CA ALA A 37 -14.41 -26.65 -20.61
C ALA A 37 -13.18 -25.79 -20.27
N SER A 38 -12.76 -25.78 -18.99
CA SER A 38 -11.76 -24.89 -18.35
C SER A 38 -12.31 -23.75 -17.49
N ALA A 39 -13.63 -23.62 -17.31
CA ALA A 39 -14.20 -22.66 -16.36
C ALA A 39 -13.63 -22.85 -14.94
N ASP A 40 -13.48 -24.10 -14.47
CA ASP A 40 -12.87 -24.40 -13.17
C ASP A 40 -11.42 -23.96 -13.07
N GLY A 41 -10.65 -24.13 -14.16
CA GLY A 41 -9.25 -23.70 -14.22
C GLY A 41 -9.13 -22.18 -14.16
N PHE A 42 -9.96 -21.49 -14.93
CA PHE A 42 -10.05 -20.04 -14.89
C PHE A 42 -10.45 -19.54 -13.50
N GLN A 43 -11.48 -20.12 -12.87
CA GLN A 43 -11.92 -19.76 -11.53
C GLN A 43 -10.81 -19.92 -10.48
N ARG A 44 -10.01 -21.00 -10.55
CA ARG A 44 -8.86 -21.19 -9.66
C ARG A 44 -7.80 -20.11 -9.87
N THR A 45 -7.48 -19.78 -11.11
CA THR A 45 -6.53 -18.70 -11.43
C THR A 45 -7.04 -17.35 -10.93
N VAL A 46 -8.33 -17.06 -11.08
CA VAL A 46 -8.96 -15.85 -10.56
C VAL A 46 -8.86 -15.78 -9.04
N ALA A 47 -9.16 -16.87 -8.33
CA ALA A 47 -9.07 -16.92 -6.88
C ALA A 47 -7.63 -16.70 -6.38
N GLN A 48 -6.65 -17.33 -7.03
CA GLN A 48 -5.23 -17.14 -6.71
C GLN A 48 -4.78 -15.68 -6.95
N TRP A 49 -5.23 -15.10 -8.06
CA TRP A 49 -4.93 -13.70 -8.37
C TRP A 49 -5.56 -12.74 -7.35
N GLN A 50 -6.82 -12.95 -6.95
CA GLN A 50 -7.49 -12.15 -5.93
C GLN A 50 -6.78 -12.21 -4.57
N ALA A 51 -6.33 -13.40 -4.16
CA ALA A 51 -5.54 -13.57 -2.94
C ALA A 51 -4.21 -12.79 -3.01
N ALA A 52 -3.45 -12.95 -4.10
CA ALA A 52 -2.18 -12.26 -4.29
C ALA A 52 -2.34 -10.73 -4.37
N ALA A 53 -3.44 -10.24 -4.95
CA ALA A 53 -3.77 -8.82 -4.99
C ALA A 53 -4.05 -8.26 -3.58
N GLY A 54 -4.75 -9.03 -2.73
CA GLY A 54 -4.95 -8.69 -1.32
C GLY A 54 -3.63 -8.60 -0.55
N ASP A 55 -2.77 -9.61 -0.68
CA ASP A 55 -1.46 -9.64 -0.01
C ASP A 55 -0.57 -8.46 -0.42
N LEU A 56 -0.61 -8.06 -1.70
CA LEU A 56 0.11 -6.90 -2.20
C LEU A 56 -0.42 -5.60 -1.57
N HIS A 57 -1.74 -5.47 -1.48
CA HIS A 57 -2.38 -4.30 -0.87
C HIS A 57 -1.96 -4.15 0.60
N ASP A 58 -2.04 -5.23 1.37
CA ASP A 58 -1.67 -5.24 2.79
C ASP A 58 -0.18 -4.95 3.00
N SER A 59 0.68 -5.48 2.13
CA SER A 59 2.12 -5.22 2.16
C SER A 59 2.44 -3.73 1.91
N LEU A 60 1.77 -3.10 0.95
CA LEU A 60 1.93 -1.67 0.67
C LEU A 60 1.43 -0.80 1.81
N ALA A 61 0.29 -1.14 2.42
CA ALA A 61 -0.23 -0.47 3.60
C ALA A 61 0.74 -0.56 4.79
N SER A 62 1.36 -1.73 4.99
CA SER A 62 2.38 -1.95 6.02
C SER A 62 3.62 -1.07 5.80
N ILE A 63 4.14 -1.02 4.58
CA ILE A 63 5.27 -0.14 4.21
C ILE A 63 4.92 1.32 4.47
N HIS A 64 3.72 1.76 4.08
CA HIS A 64 3.25 3.12 4.34
C HIS A 64 3.27 3.44 5.84
N ASN A 65 2.74 2.54 6.67
CA ASN A 65 2.71 2.72 8.12
C ASN A 65 4.12 2.78 8.73
N MET A 66 5.03 1.89 8.31
CA MET A 66 6.42 1.90 8.78
C MET A 66 7.12 3.23 8.47
N VAL A 67 6.91 3.77 7.27
CA VAL A 67 7.49 5.06 6.87
C VAL A 67 6.88 6.22 7.66
N ALA A 68 5.57 6.20 7.90
CA ALA A 68 4.90 7.19 8.74
C ALA A 68 5.45 7.20 10.18
N VAL A 69 5.58 6.02 10.79
CA VAL A 69 6.15 5.86 12.14
C VAL A 69 7.60 6.32 12.18
N ALA A 70 8.42 5.98 11.16
CA ALA A 70 9.80 6.42 11.08
C ALA A 70 9.92 7.96 10.98
N HIS A 71 9.03 8.59 10.21
CA HIS A 71 8.96 10.04 10.10
C HIS A 71 8.61 10.70 11.44
N ASP A 72 7.57 10.21 12.13
CA ASP A 72 7.12 10.78 13.40
C ASP A 72 8.19 10.63 14.50
N ASN A 73 8.84 9.47 14.56
CA ASN A 73 9.97 9.23 15.46
C ASN A 73 11.13 10.19 15.18
N HIS A 74 11.47 10.41 13.91
CA HIS A 74 12.52 11.35 13.53
C HIS A 74 12.17 12.79 13.92
N ALA A 75 10.95 13.24 13.63
CA ALA A 75 10.47 14.57 14.01
C ALA A 75 10.50 14.79 15.53
N GLY A 76 10.06 13.79 16.31
CA GLY A 76 10.11 13.82 17.77
C GLY A 76 11.54 13.92 18.32
N ALA A 77 12.46 13.12 17.77
CA ALA A 77 13.87 13.15 18.17
C ALA A 77 14.54 14.50 17.88
N VAL A 78 14.29 15.09 16.71
CA VAL A 78 14.78 16.42 16.34
C VAL A 78 14.24 17.48 17.29
N HIS A 79 12.92 17.47 17.56
CA HIS A 79 12.30 18.44 18.45
C HIS A 79 12.84 18.35 19.89
N ALA A 80 13.04 17.14 20.41
CA ALA A 80 13.66 16.92 21.71
C ALA A 80 15.13 17.38 21.75
N GLY A 81 15.88 17.16 20.66
CA GLY A 81 17.24 17.66 20.50
C GLY A 81 17.32 19.19 20.58
N VAL A 82 16.47 19.89 19.83
CA VAL A 82 16.40 21.35 19.82
C VAL A 82 16.01 21.92 21.18
N LYS A 83 15.02 21.32 21.86
CA LYS A 83 14.63 21.73 23.23
C LYS A 83 15.77 21.60 24.22
N ARG A 84 16.50 20.49 24.21
CA ARG A 84 17.67 20.28 25.09
C ARG A 84 18.78 21.29 24.84
N TRP A 85 19.07 21.61 23.58
CA TRP A 85 20.07 22.63 23.24
C TRP A 85 19.67 24.01 23.74
N ARG A 86 18.43 24.44 23.49
CA ARG A 86 17.92 25.74 23.95
C ARG A 86 17.83 25.88 25.48
N GLY A 87 17.59 24.78 26.19
CA GLY A 87 17.58 24.75 27.66
C GLY A 87 18.99 24.75 28.29
N ARG A 88 20.03 24.36 27.54
CA ARG A 88 21.42 24.34 28.02
C ARG A 88 22.16 25.66 27.81
N THR A 89 21.70 26.49 26.86
CA THR A 89 22.28 27.81 26.55
C THR A 89 21.63 28.96 27.33
N ARG A 90 21.01 28.67 28.48
CA ARG A 90 20.47 29.67 29.41
C ARG A 90 21.10 29.50 30.78
#